data_AF-A0A5N8HC62-F1
#
_entry.id   AF-A0A5N8HC62-F1
#
_cell.length_a   1.000
_cell.length_b   1.000
_cell.length_c   1.000
_cell.angle_alpha   90.00
_cell.angle_beta   90.00
_cell.angle_gamma   90.00
#
_symmetry.space_group_name_H-M   'P 1'
#
loop_
_entity.id
_entity.type
_entity.pdbx_description
1 polymer ?
#
loop_
_entity_poly.entity_id
_entity_poly.type
_entity_poly.pdbx_seq_one_letter_code
_entity_poly.pdbx_strand_id
1 'polypeptide(L)'
;MPDFFSFINSVLWGSVMIYLLFGAGCWFTFRTGFVQFRYIRQFGKSLKNSIHPQPGGLTSFQSLCTSLAARVGSGNLAGVALAITAGGPGAVFWMWVAAFIGMATSFAECSLAQLYKERDVNGQFRGGPAWYMARGLGMR
;
A
#
# COMPACT_ATOMS: atom_id res chain seq x y z
N MET A 1 7.62 34.28 -3.91
CA MET A 1 8.21 32.93 -3.85
C MET A 1 7.52 32.00 -2.85
N PRO A 2 7.13 32.40 -1.61
CA PRO A 2 6.36 31.50 -0.74
C PRO A 2 4.95 31.17 -1.28
N ASP A 3 4.34 32.08 -2.06
CA ASP A 3 2.99 31.90 -2.62
C ASP A 3 2.92 30.79 -3.67
N PHE A 4 3.98 30.59 -4.45
CA PHE A 4 4.05 29.51 -5.43
C PHE A 4 4.17 28.13 -4.75
N PHE A 5 5.02 28.02 -3.72
CA PHE A 5 5.11 26.80 -2.92
C PHE A 5 3.81 26.53 -2.14
N SER A 6 3.14 27.58 -1.64
CA SER A 6 1.84 27.46 -0.99
C SER A 6 0.75 27.00 -1.94
N PHE A 7 0.73 27.49 -3.19
CA PHE A 7 -0.19 27.04 -4.24
C PHE A 7 0.04 25.57 -4.62
N ILE A 8 1.30 25.16 -4.82
CA ILE A 8 1.61 23.74 -5.08
C ILE A 8 1.20 22.88 -3.89
N ASN A 9 1.45 23.34 -2.67
CA ASN A 9 1.08 22.61 -1.47
C ASN A 9 -0.43 22.45 -1.35
N SER A 10 -1.22 23.52 -1.56
CA SER A 10 -2.68 23.45 -1.47
C SER A 10 -3.31 22.59 -2.57
N VAL A 11 -2.73 22.59 -3.77
CA VAL A 11 -3.18 21.73 -4.87
C VAL A 11 -2.84 20.26 -4.58
N LEU A 12 -1.59 19.97 -4.20
CA LEU A 12 -1.14 18.61 -3.92
C LEU A 12 -1.77 18.02 -2.66
N TRP A 13 -1.81 18.76 -1.54
CA TRP A 13 -2.38 18.29 -0.27
C TRP A 13 -3.88 18.51 -0.15
N GLY A 14 -4.47 19.23 -1.11
CA GLY A 14 -5.91 19.37 -1.25
C GLY A 14 -6.54 18.21 -2.02
N SER A 15 -7.58 18.52 -2.78
CA SER A 15 -8.44 17.52 -3.41
C SER A 15 -7.75 16.70 -4.51
N VAL A 16 -6.67 17.19 -5.12
CA VAL A 16 -6.05 16.53 -6.29
C VAL A 16 -5.43 15.19 -5.93
N MET A 17 -4.72 15.09 -4.80
CA MET A 17 -4.13 13.82 -4.37
C MET A 17 -5.22 12.77 -4.10
N ILE A 18 -6.35 13.18 -3.52
CA ILE A 18 -7.48 12.28 -3.28
C ILE A 18 -8.01 11.73 -4.60
N TYR A 19 -8.27 12.60 -5.59
CA TYR A 19 -8.73 12.16 -6.91
C TYR A 19 -7.71 11.30 -7.66
N LEU A 20 -6.42 11.62 -7.53
CA LEU A 20 -5.35 10.86 -8.16
C LEU A 20 -5.21 9.47 -7.56
N LEU A 21 -5.21 9.34 -6.22
CA LEU A 21 -5.17 8.04 -5.56
C LEU A 21 -6.42 7.20 -5.87
N PHE A 22 -7.59 7.83 -5.85
CA PHE A 22 -8.84 7.15 -6.19
C PHE A 22 -8.82 6.67 -7.65
N GLY A 23 -8.42 7.55 -8.58
CA GLY A 23 -8.28 7.23 -10.00
C GLY A 23 -7.26 6.12 -10.25
N ALA A 24 -6.08 6.20 -9.62
CA ALA A 24 -5.05 5.18 -9.73
C ALA A 24 -5.51 3.83 -9.18
N GLY A 25 -6.17 3.80 -8.02
CA GLY A 25 -6.66 2.55 -7.45
C GLY A 25 -7.82 1.94 -8.26
N CYS A 26 -8.71 2.76 -8.81
CA CYS A 26 -9.72 2.30 -9.77
C CYS A 26 -9.06 1.72 -11.02
N TRP A 27 -8.10 2.44 -11.61
CA TRP A 27 -7.34 1.99 -12.78
C TRP A 27 -6.63 0.66 -12.54
N PHE A 28 -5.92 0.52 -11.41
CA PHE A 28 -5.28 -0.73 -11.02
C PHE A 28 -6.29 -1.84 -10.77
N THR A 29 -7.43 -1.55 -10.15
CA THR A 29 -8.49 -2.54 -9.91
C THR A 29 -9.02 -3.12 -11.23
N PHE A 30 -9.27 -2.27 -12.24
CA PHE A 30 -9.70 -2.72 -13.56
C PHE A 30 -8.58 -3.46 -14.32
N ARG A 31 -7.36 -2.90 -14.37
CA ARG A 31 -6.22 -3.52 -15.09
C ARG A 31 -5.78 -4.85 -14.52
N THR A 32 -5.88 -5.04 -13.21
CA THR A 32 -5.53 -6.31 -12.54
C THR A 32 -6.67 -7.33 -12.54
N GLY A 33 -7.81 -7.01 -13.17
CA GLY A 33 -8.95 -7.93 -13.28
C GLY A 33 -9.62 -8.19 -11.94
N PHE A 34 -9.86 -7.13 -11.16
CA PHE A 34 -10.45 -7.21 -9.81
C PHE A 34 -9.69 -8.15 -8.88
N VAL A 35 -8.38 -7.88 -8.73
CA VAL A 35 -7.45 -8.66 -7.91
C VAL A 35 -7.97 -8.94 -6.49
N GLN A 36 -8.75 -7.99 -5.96
CA GLN A 36 -9.32 -8.02 -4.62
C GLN A 36 -10.24 -9.22 -4.42
N PHE A 37 -11.09 -9.55 -5.39
CA PHE A 37 -11.99 -10.71 -5.32
C PHE A 37 -11.28 -12.01 -5.73
N ARG A 38 -10.34 -11.95 -6.69
CA ARG A 38 -9.63 -13.14 -7.18
C ARG A 38 -8.68 -13.73 -6.14
N TYR A 39 -7.91 -12.89 -5.46
CA TYR A 39 -6.81 -13.35 -4.60
C TYR A 39 -7.17 -13.46 -3.13
N ILE A 40 -8.30 -12.89 -2.67
CA ILE A 40 -8.73 -13.03 -1.26
C ILE A 40 -8.93 -14.50 -0.85
N ARG A 41 -9.38 -15.35 -1.77
CA ARG A 41 -9.55 -16.79 -1.52
C ARG A 41 -8.23 -17.56 -1.52
N GLN A 42 -7.25 -17.10 -2.30
CA GLN A 42 -5.90 -17.70 -2.35
C GLN A 42 -5.04 -17.27 -1.17
N PHE A 43 -5.25 -16.06 -0.65
CA PHE A 43 -4.53 -15.51 0.51
C PHE A 43 -4.54 -16.46 1.70
N GLY A 44 -5.72 -16.96 2.09
CA GLY A 44 -5.85 -17.89 3.21
C GLY A 44 -5.12 -19.23 2.99
N LYS A 45 -5.06 -19.71 1.73
CA LYS A 45 -4.30 -20.93 1.38
C LYS A 45 -2.79 -20.68 1.45
N SER A 46 -2.32 -19.55 0.94
CA SER A 46 -0.90 -19.17 0.96
C SER A 46 -0.38 -18.93 2.38
N LEU A 47 -1.19 -18.36 3.27
CA LEU A 47 -0.86 -18.19 4.69
C LEU A 47 -0.70 -19.52 5.41
N LYS A 48 -1.64 -20.45 5.22
CA LYS A 48 -1.56 -21.80 5.82
C LYS A 48 -0.32 -22.58 5.35
N ASN A 49 0.04 -22.45 4.07
CA ASN A 49 1.23 -23.09 3.53
C ASN A 49 2.54 -22.41 3.96
N SER A 50 2.50 -21.18 4.48
CA SER A 50 3.68 -20.42 4.94
C SER A 50 4.15 -20.75 6.35
N ILE A 51 3.53 -21.74 7.01
CA ILE A 51 3.93 -22.24 8.33
C ILE A 51 5.29 -22.96 8.25
N HIS A 52 5.67 -23.47 7.07
CA HIS A 52 6.98 -24.09 6.86
C HIS A 52 8.05 -23.02 6.57
N PRO A 53 9.14 -22.94 7.36
CA PRO A 53 10.23 -22.00 7.11
C PRO A 53 10.92 -22.31 5.79
N GLN A 54 11.05 -21.31 4.90
CA GLN A 54 11.91 -21.43 3.73
C GLN A 54 13.29 -20.86 4.03
N PRO A 55 14.40 -21.48 3.56
CA PRO A 55 15.74 -20.94 3.75
C PRO A 55 15.89 -19.60 3.03
N GLY A 56 16.27 -18.54 3.75
CA GLY A 56 16.70 -17.26 3.15
C GLY A 56 15.82 -16.03 3.39
N GLY A 57 14.80 -16.06 4.25
CA GLY A 57 14.02 -14.85 4.58
C GLY A 57 12.89 -15.07 5.59
N LEU A 58 12.12 -14.00 5.86
CA LEU A 58 10.89 -14.06 6.67
C LEU A 58 9.82 -14.91 5.97
N THR A 59 9.04 -15.67 6.74
CA THR A 59 7.87 -16.39 6.19
C THR A 59 6.80 -15.40 5.72
N SER A 60 5.87 -15.85 4.88
CA SER A 60 4.76 -15.00 4.42
C SER A 60 3.90 -14.49 5.58
N PHE A 61 3.68 -15.33 6.61
CA PHE A 61 2.98 -14.91 7.83
C PHE A 61 3.78 -13.88 8.63
N GLN A 62 5.08 -14.10 8.84
CA GLN A 62 5.92 -13.12 9.53
C GLN A 62 5.95 -11.78 8.79
N SER A 63 6.08 -11.81 7.46
CA SER A 63 6.06 -10.60 6.62
C SER A 63 4.73 -9.86 6.72
N LEU A 64 3.61 -10.58 6.78
CA LEU A 64 2.29 -10.00 7.01
C LEU A 64 2.21 -9.34 8.40
N CYS A 65 2.65 -10.03 9.45
CA CYS A 65 2.67 -9.49 10.81
C CYS A 65 3.54 -8.23 10.91
N THR A 66 4.73 -8.23 10.31
CA THR A 66 5.60 -7.05 10.24
C THR A 66 4.91 -5.90 9.52
N SER A 67 4.26 -6.16 8.37
CA SER A 67 3.53 -5.13 7.64
C SER A 67 2.31 -4.60 8.38
N LEU A 68 1.60 -5.44 9.14
CA LEU A 68 0.47 -5.04 9.98
C LEU A 68 0.93 -4.18 11.15
N ALA A 69 1.99 -4.60 11.86
CA ALA A 69 2.56 -3.85 12.96
C ALA A 69 3.02 -2.45 12.53
N ALA A 70 3.55 -2.30 11.31
CA ALA A 70 3.96 -1.01 10.77
C ALA A 70 2.78 -0.07 10.41
N ARG A 71 1.57 -0.62 10.20
CA ARG A 71 0.39 0.15 9.75
C ARG A 71 -0.68 0.31 10.82
N VAL A 72 -0.68 -0.52 11.86
CA VAL A 72 -1.64 -0.47 12.96
C VAL A 72 -0.99 0.24 14.15
N GLY A 73 -1.58 1.36 14.58
CA GLY A 73 -1.09 2.14 15.71
C GLY A 73 -2.13 3.09 16.27
N SER A 74 -1.82 3.71 17.41
CA SER A 74 -2.68 4.70 18.07
C SER A 74 -3.04 5.88 17.16
N GLY A 75 -2.12 6.29 16.28
CA GLY A 75 -2.37 7.35 15.29
C GLY A 75 -3.51 7.03 14.33
N ASN A 76 -3.64 5.79 13.86
CA ASN A 76 -4.76 5.40 13.00
C ASN A 76 -6.10 5.42 13.76
N LEU A 77 -6.11 5.00 15.03
CA LEU A 77 -7.32 5.05 15.86
C LEU A 77 -7.78 6.50 16.11
N ALA A 78 -6.85 7.39 16.44
CA ALA A 78 -7.13 8.81 16.60
C ALA A 78 -7.65 9.43 15.29
N GLY A 79 -7.04 9.09 14.15
CA GLY A 79 -7.50 9.54 12.82
C GLY A 79 -8.92 9.06 12.50
N VAL A 80 -9.25 7.81 12.82
CA VAL A 80 -10.60 7.27 12.64
C VAL A 80 -11.60 8.01 13.54
N ALA A 81 -11.25 8.25 14.81
CA ALA A 81 -12.10 9.00 15.73
C ALA A 81 -12.38 10.42 15.20
N LEU A 82 -11.34 11.14 14.75
CA LEU A 82 -11.46 12.48 14.17
C LEU A 82 -12.32 12.49 12.89
N ALA A 83 -12.17 11.49 12.04
CA ALA A 83 -12.96 11.41 10.82
C ALA A 83 -14.44 11.13 11.09
N ILE A 84 -14.76 10.32 12.10
CA ILE A 84 -16.14 10.07 12.52
C ILE A 84 -16.73 11.30 13.22
N THR A 85 -15.97 11.98 14.08
CA THR A 85 -16.47 13.18 14.77
C THR A 85 -16.68 14.36 13.83
N ALA A 86 -15.78 14.55 12.85
CA ALA A 86 -15.87 15.65 11.89
C ALA A 86 -16.82 15.33 10.71
N GLY A 87 -16.81 14.10 10.20
CA GLY A 87 -17.57 13.69 9.01
C GLY A 87 -18.87 12.94 9.31
N GLY A 88 -19.17 12.67 10.58
CA GLY A 88 -20.30 11.86 11.01
C GLY A 88 -20.11 10.35 10.75
N PRO A 89 -21.12 9.54 11.07
CA PRO A 89 -21.04 8.07 10.97
C PRO A 89 -20.84 7.57 9.53
N GLY A 90 -21.22 8.37 8.53
CA GLY A 90 -21.01 8.04 7.11
C GLY A 90 -19.53 7.96 6.69
N ALA A 91 -18.61 8.51 7.49
CA ALA A 91 -17.17 8.41 7.24
C ALA A 91 -16.68 6.95 7.19
N VAL A 92 -17.29 6.07 7.98
CA VAL A 92 -16.90 4.64 8.05
C VAL A 92 -17.12 3.95 6.70
N PHE A 93 -18.22 4.25 6.02
CA PHE A 93 -18.50 3.71 4.69
C PHE A 93 -17.41 4.12 3.68
N TRP A 94 -17.03 5.39 3.69
CA TRP A 94 -15.99 5.91 2.80
C TRP A 94 -14.60 5.37 3.14
N MET A 95 -14.30 5.09 4.41
CA MET A 95 -13.07 4.41 4.80
C MET A 95 -12.98 3.00 4.20
N TRP A 96 -14.08 2.23 4.20
CA TRP A 96 -14.10 0.91 3.58
C TRP A 96 -13.94 0.99 2.06
N VAL A 97 -14.60 1.95 1.40
CA VAL A 97 -14.43 2.18 -0.05
C VAL A 97 -12.98 2.55 -0.39
N ALA A 98 -12.38 3.46 0.37
CA ALA A 98 -10.99 3.87 0.18
C ALA A 98 -10.02 2.71 0.45
N ALA A 99 -10.26 1.91 1.50
CA ALA A 99 -9.48 0.73 1.81
C ALA A 99 -9.58 -0.32 0.69
N PHE A 100 -10.77 -0.52 0.14
CA PHE A 100 -10.99 -1.40 -1.02
C PHE A 100 -10.14 -0.93 -2.19
N ILE A 101 -10.31 0.31 -2.65
CA ILE A 101 -9.54 0.86 -3.77
C ILE A 101 -8.02 0.80 -3.53
N GLY A 102 -7.58 1.10 -2.30
CA GLY A 102 -6.18 1.05 -1.89
C GLY A 102 -5.56 -0.35 -1.90
N MET A 103 -6.34 -1.43 -1.75
CA MET A 103 -5.83 -2.80 -1.83
C MET A 103 -5.21 -3.11 -3.20
N ALA A 104 -5.83 -2.66 -4.30
CA ALA A 104 -5.31 -2.90 -5.64
C ALA A 104 -3.97 -2.18 -5.88
N THR A 105 -3.86 -0.93 -5.46
CA THR A 105 -2.62 -0.15 -5.56
C THR A 105 -1.52 -0.76 -4.71
N SER A 106 -1.84 -1.14 -3.46
CA SER A 106 -0.88 -1.80 -2.56
C SER A 106 -0.40 -3.14 -3.12
N PHE A 107 -1.28 -3.89 -3.81
CA PHE A 107 -0.91 -5.14 -4.45
C PHE A 107 0.07 -4.91 -5.62
N ALA A 108 -0.17 -3.91 -6.45
CA ALA A 108 0.75 -3.54 -7.52
C ALA A 108 2.11 -3.14 -6.96
N GLU A 109 2.13 -2.29 -5.93
CA GLU A 109 3.36 -1.84 -5.27
C GLU A 109 4.16 -3.00 -4.68
N CYS A 110 3.51 -3.89 -3.91
CA CYS A 110 4.15 -5.07 -3.34
C CYS A 110 4.70 -6.00 -4.45
N SER A 111 3.98 -6.13 -5.56
CA SER A 111 4.40 -6.95 -6.71
C SER A 111 5.65 -6.38 -7.38
N LEU A 112 5.70 -5.07 -7.62
CA LEU A 112 6.90 -4.38 -8.12
C LEU A 112 8.06 -4.50 -7.14
N ALA A 113 7.81 -4.33 -5.85
CA ALA A 113 8.83 -4.47 -4.82
C ALA A 113 9.44 -5.88 -4.78
N GLN A 114 8.63 -6.92 -5.02
CA GLN A 114 9.15 -8.30 -5.13
C GLN A 114 9.90 -8.56 -6.43
N LEU A 115 9.47 -7.96 -7.54
CA LEU A 115 10.11 -8.13 -8.85
C LEU A 115 11.51 -7.48 -8.90
N TYR A 116 11.66 -6.30 -8.31
CA TYR A 116 12.90 -5.51 -8.35
C TYR A 116 13.78 -5.64 -7.11
N LYS A 117 13.44 -6.53 -6.16
CA LYS A 117 14.22 -6.72 -4.94
C LYS A 117 15.66 -7.12 -5.26
N GLU A 118 16.59 -6.60 -4.49
CA GLU A 118 18.00 -6.96 -4.53
C GLU A 118 18.42 -7.68 -3.26
N ARG A 119 19.46 -8.50 -3.40
CA ARG A 119 20.16 -9.05 -2.25
C ARG A 119 21.36 -8.18 -1.94
N ASP A 120 21.36 -7.59 -0.77
CA ASP A 120 22.47 -6.82 -0.23
C ASP A 120 23.69 -7.71 0.01
N VAL A 121 24.86 -7.10 0.17
CA VAL A 121 26.16 -7.78 0.42
C VAL A 121 26.11 -8.67 1.67
N ASN A 122 25.26 -8.30 2.63
CA ASN A 122 25.00 -9.04 3.86
C ASN A 122 23.96 -10.17 3.71
N GLY A 123 23.54 -10.49 2.48
CA GLY A 123 22.57 -11.56 2.18
C GLY A 123 21.11 -11.21 2.45
N GLN A 124 20.81 -9.97 2.85
CA GLN A 124 19.47 -9.46 3.16
C GLN A 124 18.76 -8.95 1.91
N PHE A 125 17.43 -9.11 1.83
CA PHE A 125 16.64 -8.57 0.72
C PHE A 125 16.25 -7.11 0.97
N ARG A 126 16.54 -6.23 0.00
CA ARG A 126 16.11 -4.82 -0.02
C ARG A 126 15.24 -4.57 -1.25
N GLY A 127 14.20 -3.76 -1.08
CA GLY A 127 13.26 -3.43 -2.15
C GLY A 127 12.41 -2.22 -1.78
N GLY A 128 11.36 -1.98 -2.58
CA GLY A 128 10.42 -0.87 -2.37
C GLY A 128 10.47 0.18 -3.46
N PRO A 129 9.75 1.29 -3.29
CA PRO A 129 9.57 2.34 -4.30
C PRO A 129 10.85 2.87 -4.91
N ALA A 130 11.83 3.20 -4.07
CA ALA A 130 13.12 3.68 -4.56
C ALA A 130 13.82 2.67 -5.50
N TRP A 131 13.74 1.37 -5.19
CA TRP A 131 14.42 0.33 -5.95
C TRP A 131 13.73 0.03 -7.30
N TYR A 132 12.40 -0.07 -7.31
CA TYR A 132 11.69 -0.29 -8.58
C TYR A 132 11.65 0.97 -9.44
N MET A 133 11.74 2.18 -8.87
CA MET A 133 11.92 3.40 -9.66
C MET A 133 13.33 3.44 -10.26
N ALA A 134 14.36 3.18 -9.46
CA ALA A 134 15.75 3.22 -9.96
C ALA A 134 15.99 2.21 -11.10
N ARG A 135 15.49 0.98 -10.94
CA ARG A 135 15.67 -0.08 -11.95
C ARG A 135 14.62 -0.11 -13.05
N GLY A 136 13.37 0.20 -12.73
CA GLY A 136 12.26 0.15 -13.68
C GLY A 136 12.19 1.37 -14.60
N LEU A 137 12.60 2.54 -14.11
CA LEU A 137 12.65 3.79 -14.90
C LEU A 137 14.08 4.14 -15.36
N GLY A 138 15.08 3.36 -14.95
CA GLY A 138 16.49 3.62 -15.29
C GLY A 138 17.08 4.86 -14.63
N MET A 139 16.44 5.35 -13.57
CA MET A 139 16.91 6.50 -12.80
C MET A 139 18.04 6.04 -11.86
N ARG A 140 19.30 6.29 -12.24
CA ARG A 140 20.48 5.99 -11.42
C ARG A 140 20.70 7.03 -10.34
#